data_AF-A0A3C0GKT5-F1
#
_entry.id   AF-A0A3C0GKT5-F1
#
_cell.length_a   1.000
_cell.length_b   1.000
_cell.length_c   1.000
_cell.angle_alpha   90.00
_cell.angle_beta   90.00
_cell.angle_gamma   90.00
#
_symmetry.space_group_name_H-M   'P 1'
#
loop_
_entity.id
_entity.type
_entity.pdbx_description
1 polymer ?
#
loop_
_entity_poly.entity_id
_entity_poly.type
_entity_poly.pdbx_seq_one_letter_code
_entity_poly.pdbx_strand_id
1 'polypeptide(L)' 'MTREVFMQFFRDDEKLNTLTVDDRVEIFMHILPGGSDITKSLLNELICDYQVHNLKISQIK' A
#
# COMPACT_ATOMS: atom_id res chain seq x y z
N MET A 1 -2.49 9.49 -11.80
CA MET A 1 -2.09 9.59 -10.38
C MET A 1 -0.75 8.87 -10.24
N THR A 2 0.25 9.45 -9.58
CA THR A 2 1.54 8.76 -9.36
C THR A 2 1.44 7.85 -8.14
N ARG A 3 2.32 6.85 -8.07
CA ARG A 3 2.44 5.94 -6.92
C ARG A 3 2.60 6.68 -5.59
N GLU A 4 3.40 7.75 -5.57
CA GLU A 4 3.66 8.56 -4.38
C GLU A 4 2.40 9.29 -3.90
N VAL A 5 1.66 9.91 -4.83
CA VAL A 5 0.40 10.61 -4.52
C VAL A 5 -0.64 9.63 -4.00
N PHE A 6 -0.69 8.42 -4.57
CA PHE A 6 -1.56 7.37 -4.06
C PHE A 6 -1.16 6.89 -2.67
N MET A 7 0.13 6.64 -2.42
CA MET A 7 0.59 6.21 -1.10
C MET A 7 0.31 7.27 -0.03
N GLN A 8 0.42 8.56 -0.37
CA GLN A 8 0.00 9.65 0.52
C GLN A 8 -1.52 9.65 0.76
N PHE A 9 -2.32 9.41 -0.28
CA PHE A 9 -3.78 9.30 -0.15
C PHE A 9 -4.19 8.09 0.69
N PHE A 10 -3.52 6.95 0.49
CA PHE A 10 -3.81 5.69 1.18
C PHE A 10 -3.50 5.74 2.69
N ARG A 11 -2.53 6.57 3.09
CA ARG A 11 -2.15 6.77 4.49
C ARG A 11 -3.05 7.76 5.25
N ASP A 12 -3.96 8.41 4.54
CA ASP A 12 -4.92 9.34 5.11
C ASP A 12 -6.24 8.58 5.34
N ASP A 13 -6.47 8.17 6.59
CA ASP A 13 -7.66 7.39 6.96
C ASP A 13 -8.96 8.12 6.61
N GLU A 14 -9.01 9.46 6.72
CA GLU A 14 -10.20 10.24 6.39
C GLU A 14 -10.53 10.12 4.90
N LYS A 15 -9.51 10.30 4.05
CA LYS A 15 -9.66 10.16 2.59
C LYS A 15 -9.91 8.72 2.18
N LEU A 16 -9.22 7.75 2.79
CA LEU A 16 -9.42 6.34 2.49
C LEU A 16 -10.86 5.90 2.82
N ASN A 17 -11.42 6.41 3.92
CA ASN A 17 -12.80 6.15 4.33
C ASN A 17 -13.86 6.73 3.39
N THR A 18 -13.50 7.64 2.47
CA THR A 18 -14.42 8.11 1.41
C THR A 18 -14.57 7.12 0.26
N LEU A 19 -13.68 6.12 0.16
CA LEU A 19 -13.69 5.12 -0.90
C LEU A 19 -14.40 3.84 -0.45
N THR A 20 -15.20 3.26 -1.34
CA THR A 20 -15.75 1.92 -1.15
C THR A 20 -14.63 0.87 -1.24
N VAL A 21 -14.93 -0.35 -0.80
CA VAL A 21 -13.97 -1.46 -0.93
C VAL A 21 -13.60 -1.70 -2.40
N ASP A 22 -14.57 -1.60 -3.31
CA ASP A 22 -14.34 -1.80 -4.75
C ASP A 22 -13.45 -0.71 -5.34
N ASP A 23 -13.68 0.56 -4.97
CA ASP A 23 -12.83 1.68 -5.41
C ASP A 23 -11.38 1.49 -4.96
N ARG A 24 -11.18 1.02 -3.72
CA ARG A 24 -9.83 0.73 -3.19
C ARG A 24 -9.16 -0.37 -4.01
N VAL A 25 -9.86 -1.45 -4.34
CA VAL A 25 -9.33 -2.55 -5.14
C VAL A 25 -8.93 -2.08 -6.53
N GLU A 26 -9.78 -1.30 -7.20
CA GLU A 26 -9.53 -0.81 -8.55
C GLU A 26 -8.29 0.10 -8.61
N ILE A 27 -8.17 1.05 -7.66
CA ILE A 27 -7.02 1.95 -7.59
C ILE A 27 -5.73 1.18 -7.25
N PHE A 28 -5.78 0.21 -6.33
CA PHE A 28 -4.64 -0.66 -6.03
C PHE A 28 -4.16 -1.40 -7.28
N MET A 29 -5.07 -2.00 -8.05
CA MET A 29 -4.73 -2.72 -9.27
C MET A 29 -4.12 -1.80 -10.35
N HIS A 30 -4.55 -0.54 -10.41
CA HIS A 30 -4.04 0.42 -11.39
C HIS A 30 -2.66 0.98 -11.02
N ILE A 31 -2.43 1.28 -9.74
CA ILE A 31 -1.23 2.00 -9.27
C ILE A 31 -0.12 1.04 -8.80
N LEU A 32 -0.49 -0.15 -8.35
CA LEU A 32 0.42 -1.23 -8.02
C LEU A 32 0.15 -2.40 -8.98
N PRO A 33 0.64 -2.33 -10.24
CA PRO A 33 0.38 -3.34 -11.27
C PRO A 33 0.99 -4.73 -10.94
N GLY A 34 1.63 -4.88 -9.78
CA GLY A 34 2.05 -6.17 -9.24
C GLY A 34 3.56 -6.27 -9.10
N GLY A 35 4.12 -7.37 -9.62
CA GLY A 35 5.44 -7.94 -9.24
C GLY A 35 6.67 -7.03 -9.35
N SER A 36 6.59 -5.88 -10.04
CA SER A 36 7.63 -4.85 -10.07
C SER A 36 7.57 -3.88 -8.90
N ASP A 37 6.37 -3.62 -8.35
CA ASP A 37 6.10 -2.51 -7.44
C ASP A 37 5.93 -2.94 -5.98
N ILE A 38 5.54 -4.21 -5.76
CA ILE A 38 5.48 -4.84 -4.44
C ILE A 38 6.86 -5.35 -4.07
N THR A 39 7.71 -4.42 -3.60
CA THR A 39 9.06 -4.74 -3.15
C THR A 39 9.12 -4.98 -1.66
N LYS A 40 10.15 -5.70 -1.21
CA LYS A 40 10.43 -5.86 0.22
C LYS A 40 10.61 -4.50 0.92
N SER A 41 11.17 -3.49 0.25
CA SER A 41 11.30 -2.13 0.80
C SER A 41 9.93 -1.52 1.08
N LEU A 42 9.05 -1.51 0.08
CA LEU A 42 7.69 -0.97 0.22
C LEU A 42 6.94 -1.62 1.39
N LEU A 43 7.02 -2.95 1.50
CA LEU A 43 6.34 -3.68 2.56
C LEU A 43 6.92 -3.39 3.95
N ASN A 44 8.24 -3.20 4.07
CA ASN A 44 8.85 -2.80 5.35
C ASN A 44 8.49 -1.36 5.72
N GLU A 45 8.47 -0.44 4.75
CA GLU A 45 8.02 0.95 4.97
C GLU A 45 6.59 0.95 5.49
N LEU A 46 5.66 0.29 4.80
CA LEU A 46 4.26 0.16 5.23
C LEU A 46 4.13 -0.35 6.67
N ILE A 47 4.84 -1.42 7.04
CA ILE A 47 4.78 -1.97 8.39
C ILE A 47 5.27 -0.96 9.44
N CYS A 48 6.31 -0.20 9.14
CA CYS A 48 6.80 0.88 10.00
C CYS A 48 5.77 2.00 10.16
N ASP A 49 5.12 2.41 9.06
CA ASP A 49 4.17 3.52 9.04
C ASP A 49 2.91 3.23 9.85
N TYR A 50 2.45 1.97 9.84
CA TYR A 50 1.31 1.51 10.63
C TYR A 50 1.70 1.02 12.04
N GLN A 51 2.96 1.23 12.45
CA GLN A 51 3.48 0.82 13.77
C GLN A 51 3.25 -0.68 14.08
N VAL A 52 3.28 -1.53 13.06
CA VAL A 52 3.02 -2.96 13.19
C VAL A 52 4.32 -3.70 13.51
N HIS A 53 4.66 -3.86 14.78
CA HIS A 53 5.95 -4.44 15.17
C HIS A 53 5.98 -5.98 15.18
N ASN A 54 4.83 -6.64 15.06
CA ASN A 54 4.70 -8.10 15.14
C ASN A 54 4.76 -8.81 13.78
N LEU A 55 4.97 -8.08 12.68
CA LEU A 55 5.09 -8.64 11.33
C LEU A 55 6.53 -8.56 10.81
N LYS A 56 6.94 -9.56 10.02
CA LYS A 56 8.25 -9.62 9.37
C LYS A 56 8.10 -10.07 7.92
N ILE A 57 8.64 -9.27 6.99
CA ILE A 57 8.63 -9.60 5.56
C ILE A 57 9.82 -10.49 5.21
N SER A 58 9.52 -11.66 4.63
CA SER A 58 10.49 -12.58 4.03
C SER A 58 10.24 -12.76 2.54
N GLN A 59 11.30 -12.93 1.76
CA GLN A 59 11.19 -13.41 0.39
C GLN A 59 11.24 -14.94 0.39
N ILE A 60 10.33 -15.56 -0.35
CA ILE A 60 10.38 -16.99 -0.64
C ILE A 60 11.28 -17.15 -1.87
N LYS A 61 12.23 -18.08 -1.78
CA LYS A 61 13.11 -18.46 -2.90
C LYS A 61 12.43 -19.50 -3.79
#